data_AF-A0A7L2S9R8-F1
#
_entry.id   AF-A0A7L2S9R8-F1
#
_cell.length_a   1.000
_cell.length_b   1.000
_cell.length_c   1.000
_cell.angle_alpha   90.00
_cell.angle_beta   90.00
_cell.angle_gamma   90.00
#
_symmetry.space_group_name_H-M   'P 1'
#
loop_
_entity.id
_entity.type
_entity.pdbx_description
1 polymer ?
#
loop_
_entity_poly.entity_id
_entity_poly.type
_entity_poly.pdbx_seq_one_letter_code
_entity_poly.pdbx_strand_id
1 'polypeptide(L)'
;QAKIPSARSLDDIAMDLTEMGTPKVSKLVTLEAKNQLIMASNGSLISSGSQDSEVSEEQKKEKIMELKKKEKLLQEKLLQKVEELKKICLREAELTGKMPKEYPLGAGEEPPQVRRRVGTAFKLDDKLLPSEEDPTLQDLESNFIIHQKLVEAAKKLASEPDLCKNVKKKRKQEYADAVKKLQEIENSINEYRIKCGKKPTQKSTLALPGERIP
;
A
#
# COMPACT_ATOMS: atom_id res chain seq x y z
N GLN A 1 35.46 6.79 -32.52
CA GLN A 1 34.26 5.95 -32.80
C GLN A 1 34.20 4.84 -31.76
N ALA A 2 33.24 4.87 -30.85
CA ALA A 2 33.07 3.84 -29.83
C ALA A 2 32.26 2.67 -30.42
N LYS A 3 32.80 1.45 -30.35
CA LYS A 3 32.21 0.23 -30.89
C LYS A 3 31.33 -0.42 -29.83
N ILE A 4 30.02 -0.48 -30.09
CA ILE A 4 29.04 -1.09 -29.19
C ILE A 4 29.23 -2.63 -29.26
N PRO A 5 29.31 -3.35 -28.13
CA PRO A 5 29.44 -4.81 -28.14
C PRO A 5 28.10 -5.45 -28.57
N SER A 6 28.20 -6.46 -29.44
CA SER A 6 27.06 -7.25 -29.92
C SER A 6 26.34 -7.93 -28.76
N ALA A 7 25.01 -7.79 -28.70
CA ALA A 7 24.19 -8.49 -27.71
C ALA A 7 24.25 -10.00 -27.96
N ARG A 8 24.41 -10.78 -26.88
CA ARG A 8 24.41 -12.25 -26.91
C ARG A 8 22.99 -12.76 -27.19
N SER A 9 22.89 -13.85 -27.96
CA SER A 9 21.60 -14.48 -28.26
C SER A 9 21.03 -15.15 -27.01
N LEU A 10 19.70 -15.24 -26.94
CA LEU A 10 18.99 -15.92 -25.85
C LEU A 10 19.36 -17.41 -25.78
N ASP A 11 19.71 -18.01 -26.93
CA ASP A 11 20.20 -19.38 -27.03
C ASP A 11 21.60 -19.56 -26.42
N ASP A 12 22.50 -18.57 -26.57
CA ASP A 12 23.84 -18.62 -25.96
C ASP A 12 23.75 -18.61 -24.42
N ILE A 13 22.81 -17.83 -23.88
CA ILE A 13 22.58 -17.75 -22.43
C ILE A 13 21.99 -19.07 -21.90
N ALA A 14 21.12 -19.72 -22.68
CA ALA A 14 20.52 -21.00 -22.31
C ALA A 14 21.55 -22.14 -22.27
N MET A 15 22.54 -22.11 -23.18
CA MET A 15 23.63 -23.10 -23.20
C MET A 15 24.56 -22.98 -21.98
N ASP A 16 24.95 -21.75 -21.61
CA ASP A 16 25.81 -21.50 -20.44
C ASP A 16 25.18 -22.01 -19.12
N LEU A 17 23.85 -21.91 -18.99
CA LEU A 17 23.12 -22.39 -17.82
C LEU A 17 23.13 -23.93 -17.70
N THR A 18 23.28 -24.65 -18.81
CA THR A 18 23.44 -26.12 -18.81
C THR A 18 24.88 -26.59 -18.68
N GLU A 19 25.87 -25.72 -18.93
CA GLU A 19 27.30 -26.08 -18.89
C GLU A 19 27.90 -25.94 -17.47
N MET A 20 27.33 -25.10 -16.60
CA MET A 20 27.75 -24.98 -15.20
C MET A 20 27.13 -26.09 -14.33
N GLY A 21 27.88 -27.19 -14.24
CA GLY A 21 27.53 -28.47 -13.63
C GLY A 21 26.88 -28.44 -12.24
N THR A 22 25.80 -29.21 -12.13
CA THR A 22 25.38 -29.86 -10.89
C THR A 22 26.29 -31.07 -10.59
N PRO A 23 26.77 -31.28 -9.35
CA PRO A 23 27.54 -32.47 -9.00
C PRO A 23 26.67 -33.73 -9.05
N LYS A 24 27.15 -34.70 -9.82
CA LYS A 24 26.59 -36.05 -9.99
C LYS A 24 26.71 -36.85 -8.69
N VAL A 25 25.59 -37.40 -8.19
CA VAL A 25 25.62 -38.72 -7.53
C VAL A 25 24.40 -39.53 -8.00
N SER A 26 24.58 -40.24 -9.11
CA SER A 26 23.76 -41.41 -9.46
C SER A 26 24.66 -42.34 -10.26
N LYS A 27 25.25 -43.33 -9.59
CA LYS A 27 25.85 -44.48 -10.29
C LYS A 27 24.70 -45.43 -10.62
N LEU A 28 24.13 -45.28 -11.81
CA LEU A 28 23.34 -46.33 -12.44
C LEU A 28 24.34 -47.22 -13.20
N VAL A 29 24.60 -48.41 -12.65
CA VAL A 29 25.38 -49.45 -13.34
C VAL A 29 24.42 -50.17 -14.28
N THR A 30 24.65 -50.00 -15.58
CA THR A 30 24.10 -50.85 -16.64
C THR A 30 24.87 -52.18 -16.59
N LEU A 31 24.23 -53.23 -16.08
CA LEU A 31 24.69 -54.61 -16.23
C LEU A 31 23.53 -55.43 -16.82
N GLU A 32 23.68 -55.72 -18.10
CA GLU A 32 23.18 -56.87 -18.84
C GLU A 32 21.93 -57.57 -18.31
N ALA A 33 20.80 -57.31 -18.97
CA ALA A 33 19.59 -58.11 -18.87
C ALA A 33 19.85 -59.54 -19.41
N LYS A 34 20.12 -60.48 -18.50
CA LYS A 34 19.86 -61.91 -18.72
C LYS A 34 18.59 -62.28 -17.96
N ASN A 35 17.50 -62.45 -18.71
CA ASN A 35 16.24 -63.03 -18.24
C ASN A 35 16.51 -64.42 -17.63
N GLN A 36 16.52 -64.51 -16.30
CA GLN A 36 16.26 -65.76 -15.59
C GLN A 36 14.88 -65.64 -14.93
N LEU A 37 13.93 -66.33 -15.55
CA LEU A 37 12.62 -66.66 -15.04
C LEU A 37 12.78 -67.34 -13.66
N ILE A 38 12.35 -66.68 -12.58
CA ILE A 38 12.15 -67.35 -11.29
C ILE A 38 10.64 -67.45 -11.04
N MET A 39 10.12 -68.66 -11.25
CA MET A 39 8.81 -69.12 -10.79
C MET A 39 8.99 -70.07 -9.61
N ALA A 40 8.35 -69.74 -8.48
CA ALA A 40 8.09 -70.50 -7.24
C ALA A 40 8.20 -69.50 -6.07
N SER A 41 7.41 -69.47 -5.01
CA SER A 41 6.33 -70.29 -4.50
C SER A 41 5.58 -69.40 -3.51
N ASN A 42 4.27 -69.61 -3.40
CA ASN A 42 3.40 -69.13 -2.34
C ASN A 42 3.83 -69.73 -0.97
N GLY A 43 4.79 -69.09 -0.30
CA GLY A 43 5.24 -69.45 1.04
C GLY A 43 5.09 -68.30 2.03
N SER A 44 3.95 -68.24 2.73
CA SER A 44 3.77 -67.40 3.90
C SER A 44 4.55 -68.00 5.07
N LEU A 45 5.55 -67.29 5.60
CA LEU A 45 6.09 -67.51 6.94
C LEU A 45 6.38 -66.15 7.62
N ILE A 46 5.43 -65.78 8.46
CA ILE A 46 5.53 -64.83 9.57
C ILE A 46 6.61 -65.31 10.53
N SER A 47 7.64 -64.49 10.83
CA SER A 47 8.26 -64.46 12.17
C SER A 47 9.25 -63.30 12.34
N SER A 48 9.08 -62.62 13.48
CA SER A 48 10.03 -61.75 14.20
C SER A 48 10.24 -60.30 13.72
N GLY A 49 9.53 -59.37 14.40
CA GLY A 49 9.90 -57.96 14.44
C GLY A 49 8.77 -56.95 14.69
N SER A 50 7.82 -57.21 15.58
CA SER A 50 6.72 -56.26 15.89
C SER A 50 7.19 -54.87 16.39
N GLN A 51 8.46 -54.76 16.78
CA GLN A 51 9.05 -53.50 17.26
C GLN A 51 9.47 -52.55 16.13
N ASP A 52 9.84 -53.05 14.94
CA ASP A 52 10.18 -52.21 13.78
C ASP A 52 8.94 -51.65 13.07
N SER A 53 7.82 -52.38 13.11
CA SER A 53 6.54 -51.92 12.53
C SER A 53 5.92 -50.79 13.36
N GLU A 54 5.93 -50.89 14.68
CA GLU A 54 5.42 -49.82 15.56
C GLU A 54 6.25 -48.54 15.44
N VAL A 55 7.59 -48.64 15.39
CA VAL A 55 8.48 -47.50 15.14
C VAL A 55 8.22 -46.88 13.76
N SER A 56 7.94 -47.69 12.73
CA SER A 56 7.60 -47.20 11.39
C SER A 56 6.24 -46.50 11.32
N GLU A 57 5.24 -46.97 12.07
CA GLU A 57 3.93 -46.31 12.13
C GLU A 57 3.97 -45.00 12.91
N GLU A 58 4.71 -44.95 14.01
CA GLU A 58 4.86 -43.73 14.82
C GLU A 58 5.60 -42.64 14.02
N GLN A 59 6.67 -42.99 13.30
CA GLN A 59 7.37 -42.08 12.38
C GLN A 59 6.47 -41.55 11.25
N LYS A 60 5.55 -42.37 10.72
CA LYS A 60 4.59 -41.94 9.71
C LYS A 60 3.59 -40.93 10.29
N LYS A 61 3.09 -41.16 11.50
CA LYS A 61 2.19 -40.22 12.21
C LYS A 61 2.90 -38.89 12.48
N GLU A 62 4.13 -38.92 12.98
CA GLU A 62 4.94 -37.72 13.22
C GLU A 62 5.17 -36.92 11.93
N LYS A 63 5.52 -37.59 10.83
CA LYS A 63 5.70 -36.93 9.52
C LYS A 63 4.41 -36.28 9.02
N ILE A 64 3.25 -36.93 9.20
CA ILE A 64 1.95 -36.34 8.85
C ILE A 64 1.66 -35.11 9.71
N MET A 65 1.92 -35.16 11.01
CA MET A 65 1.73 -34.03 11.91
C MET A 65 2.65 -32.85 11.53
N GLU A 66 3.91 -33.13 11.20
CA GLU A 66 4.87 -32.12 10.74
C GLU A 66 4.40 -31.47 9.43
N LEU A 67 3.95 -32.28 8.46
CA LEU A 67 3.41 -31.78 7.19
C LEU A 67 2.15 -30.94 7.40
N LYS A 68 1.22 -31.37 8.25
CA LYS A 68 0.03 -30.57 8.60
C LYS A 68 0.39 -29.26 9.29
N LYS A 69 1.43 -29.25 10.13
CA LYS A 69 1.93 -28.02 10.76
C LYS A 69 2.53 -27.07 9.72
N LYS A 70 3.33 -27.61 8.78
CA LYS A 70 3.89 -26.83 7.66
C LYS A 70 2.78 -26.28 6.76
N GLU A 71 1.77 -27.08 6.45
CA GLU A 71 0.60 -26.66 5.67
C GLU A 71 -0.12 -25.48 6.34
N LYS A 72 -0.44 -25.59 7.64
CA LYS A 72 -1.08 -24.50 8.40
C LYS A 72 -0.23 -23.21 8.39
N LEU A 73 1.08 -23.33 8.60
CA LEU A 73 1.99 -22.18 8.59
C LEU A 73 2.04 -21.53 7.21
N LEU A 74 2.04 -22.32 6.13
CA LEU A 74 1.99 -21.81 4.76
C LEU A 74 0.65 -21.12 4.46
N GLN A 75 -0.46 -21.70 4.90
CA GLN A 75 -1.79 -21.09 4.76
C GLN A 75 -1.90 -19.76 5.51
N GLU A 76 -1.40 -19.69 6.75
CA GLU A 76 -1.37 -18.46 7.54
C GLU A 76 -0.52 -17.39 6.85
N LYS A 77 0.68 -17.75 6.36
CA LYS A 77 1.55 -16.84 5.63
C LYS A 77 0.91 -16.36 4.33
N LEU A 78 0.19 -17.23 3.62
CA LEU A 78 -0.56 -16.87 2.43
C LEU A 78 -1.66 -15.87 2.75
N LEU A 79 -2.45 -16.09 3.82
CA LEU A 79 -3.49 -15.17 4.26
C LEU A 79 -2.92 -13.80 4.62
N GLN A 80 -1.79 -13.76 5.35
CA GLN A 80 -1.09 -12.51 5.65
C GLN A 80 -0.70 -11.77 4.36
N LYS A 81 -0.16 -12.47 3.36
CA LYS A 81 0.22 -11.87 2.07
C LYS A 81 -0.97 -11.40 1.25
N VAL A 82 -2.08 -12.12 1.29
CA VAL A 82 -3.33 -11.69 0.64
C VAL A 82 -3.87 -10.43 1.31
N GLU A 83 -3.83 -10.34 2.64
CA GLU A 83 -4.29 -9.14 3.35
C GLU A 83 -3.39 -7.93 3.12
N GLU A 84 -2.06 -8.12 3.12
CA GLU A 84 -1.09 -7.09 2.72
C GLU A 84 -1.38 -6.59 1.30
N LEU A 85 -1.60 -7.50 0.34
CA LEU A 85 -1.92 -7.15 -1.03
C LEU A 85 -3.24 -6.37 -1.13
N LYS A 86 -4.29 -6.80 -0.41
CA LYS A 86 -5.56 -6.06 -0.34
C LYS A 86 -5.36 -4.62 0.14
N LYS A 87 -4.53 -4.41 1.19
CA LYS A 87 -4.22 -3.07 1.70
C LYS A 87 -3.50 -2.21 0.67
N ILE A 88 -2.54 -2.78 -0.05
CA ILE A 88 -1.79 -2.08 -1.11
C ILE A 88 -2.72 -1.71 -2.27
N CYS A 89 -3.51 -2.66 -2.77
CA CYS A 89 -4.43 -2.42 -3.87
C CYS A 89 -5.51 -1.39 -3.51
N LEU A 90 -6.03 -1.40 -2.27
CA LEU A 90 -6.92 -0.34 -1.78
C LEU A 90 -6.24 1.03 -1.81
N ARG A 91 -4.98 1.10 -1.34
CA ARG A 91 -4.23 2.35 -1.34
C ARG A 91 -3.95 2.86 -2.75
N GLU A 92 -3.64 1.97 -3.69
CA GLU A 92 -3.44 2.32 -5.09
C GLU A 92 -4.73 2.79 -5.75
N ALA A 93 -5.84 2.10 -5.48
CA ALA A 93 -7.16 2.49 -5.96
C ALA A 93 -7.58 3.86 -5.42
N GLU A 94 -7.21 4.19 -4.18
CA GLU A 94 -7.40 5.54 -3.64
C GLU A 94 -6.65 6.56 -4.49
N LEU A 95 -5.39 6.32 -4.86
CA LEU A 95 -4.60 7.30 -5.61
C LEU A 95 -5.05 7.45 -7.07
N THR A 96 -5.33 6.32 -7.72
CA THR A 96 -5.66 6.27 -9.16
C THR A 96 -7.15 6.46 -9.44
N GLY A 97 -8.02 6.16 -8.47
CA GLY A 97 -9.47 6.15 -8.62
C GLY A 97 -10.02 4.93 -9.37
N LYS A 98 -9.21 3.88 -9.58
CA LYS A 98 -9.60 2.63 -10.25
C LYS A 98 -9.06 1.43 -9.47
N MET A 99 -9.82 0.35 -9.35
CA MET A 99 -9.36 -0.86 -8.66
C MET A 99 -8.35 -1.64 -9.53
N PRO A 100 -7.18 -2.04 -8.97
CA PRO A 100 -6.25 -2.94 -9.65
C PRO A 100 -6.88 -4.30 -9.96
N LYS A 101 -6.47 -4.93 -11.07
CA LYS A 101 -6.95 -6.27 -11.46
C LYS A 101 -6.37 -7.37 -10.56
N GLU A 102 -5.29 -7.05 -9.86
CA GLU A 102 -4.59 -7.88 -8.90
C GLU A 102 -5.29 -7.94 -7.53
N TYR A 103 -6.34 -7.15 -7.31
CA TYR A 103 -7.08 -7.19 -6.05
C TYR A 103 -7.70 -8.59 -5.86
N PRO A 104 -7.40 -9.29 -4.75
CA PRO A 104 -7.97 -10.62 -4.49
C PRO A 104 -9.47 -10.53 -4.21
N LEU A 105 -10.31 -10.66 -5.23
CA LEU A 105 -11.77 -10.77 -5.13
C LEU A 105 -12.17 -12.23 -4.86
N GLY A 106 -13.09 -12.44 -3.92
CA GLY A 106 -13.81 -13.71 -3.85
C GLY A 106 -14.64 -13.93 -5.11
N ALA A 107 -14.91 -15.18 -5.48
CA ALA A 107 -15.74 -15.48 -6.66
C ALA A 107 -17.12 -14.82 -6.51
N GLY A 108 -17.42 -13.81 -7.33
CA GLY A 108 -18.70 -13.09 -7.35
C GLY A 108 -18.76 -11.78 -6.54
N GLU A 109 -17.67 -11.34 -5.91
CA GLU A 109 -17.64 -10.06 -5.19
C GLU A 109 -17.31 -8.90 -6.13
N GLU A 110 -18.14 -7.86 -6.15
CA GLU A 110 -17.80 -6.62 -6.85
C GLU A 110 -16.71 -5.86 -6.09
N PRO A 111 -15.68 -5.33 -6.77
CA PRO A 111 -14.64 -4.55 -6.13
C PRO A 111 -15.23 -3.32 -5.41
N PRO A 112 -14.76 -2.99 -4.19
CA PRO A 112 -15.22 -1.81 -3.46
C PRO A 112 -15.20 -0.56 -4.33
N GLN A 113 -16.25 0.28 -4.25
CA GLN A 113 -16.21 1.60 -4.88
C GLN A 113 -15.15 2.46 -4.20
N VAL A 114 -14.02 2.65 -4.87
CA VAL A 114 -12.93 3.48 -4.34
C VAL A 114 -13.06 4.89 -4.90
N ARG A 115 -13.32 5.84 -4.00
CA ARG A 115 -13.30 7.27 -4.31
C ARG A 115 -11.84 7.73 -4.40
N ARG A 116 -11.46 8.31 -5.53
CA ARG A 116 -10.11 8.88 -5.74
C ARG A 116 -9.75 9.88 -4.63
N ARG A 117 -8.61 9.68 -3.96
CA ARG A 117 -7.85 10.68 -3.21
C ARG A 117 -7.39 11.75 -4.19
N VAL A 118 -8.30 12.66 -4.51
CA VAL A 118 -7.92 13.98 -4.97
C VAL A 118 -7.26 14.69 -3.80
N GLY A 119 -6.11 15.33 -4.04
CA GLY A 119 -5.61 16.36 -3.13
C GLY A 119 -6.65 17.47 -2.95
N THR A 120 -6.29 18.56 -2.28
CA THR A 120 -7.19 19.69 -2.00
C THR A 120 -7.54 20.46 -3.28
N ALA A 121 -8.32 19.84 -4.16
CA ALA A 121 -8.92 20.47 -5.33
C ALA A 121 -10.10 21.28 -4.81
N PHE A 122 -9.90 22.58 -4.67
CA PHE A 122 -10.95 23.53 -4.31
C PHE A 122 -11.21 24.45 -5.51
N LYS A 123 -12.49 24.70 -5.80
CA LYS A 123 -12.92 25.69 -6.78
C LYS A 123 -13.29 26.96 -6.01
N LEU A 124 -12.57 28.05 -6.25
CA LEU A 124 -13.02 29.37 -5.80
C LEU A 124 -14.26 29.74 -6.63
N ASP A 125 -15.29 30.26 -5.99
CA ASP A 125 -16.46 30.78 -6.70
C ASP A 125 -16.07 32.13 -7.33
N ASP A 126 -15.99 32.16 -8.66
CA ASP A 126 -15.69 33.38 -9.46
C ASP A 126 -16.75 34.49 -9.28
N LYS A 127 -17.86 34.19 -8.59
CA LYS A 127 -18.92 35.15 -8.25
C LYS A 127 -18.57 36.07 -7.07
N LEU A 128 -17.38 35.94 -6.49
CA LEU A 128 -16.91 36.80 -5.40
C LEU A 128 -16.14 38.05 -5.90
N LEU A 129 -16.21 38.38 -7.20
CA LEU A 129 -15.60 39.55 -7.84
C LEU A 129 -16.62 40.22 -8.78
N PRO A 130 -16.54 41.53 -9.09
CA PRO A 130 -16.36 42.75 -8.28
C PRO A 130 -17.71 43.41 -7.88
N SER A 131 -17.75 44.02 -6.69
CA SER A 131 -18.72 45.07 -6.33
C SER A 131 -18.03 46.43 -6.53
N GLU A 132 -18.77 47.51 -6.80
CA GLU A 132 -18.29 48.90 -6.99
C GLU A 132 -17.65 49.52 -5.72
N GLU A 133 -17.18 48.70 -4.80
CA GLU A 133 -16.68 49.08 -3.48
C GLU A 133 -15.16 48.92 -3.46
N ASP A 134 -14.47 50.06 -3.32
CA ASP A 134 -13.04 50.21 -3.00
C ASP A 134 -12.12 49.03 -3.41
N PRO A 135 -11.39 49.14 -4.54
CA PRO A 135 -10.62 48.03 -5.10
C PRO A 135 -9.60 47.45 -4.12
N THR A 136 -9.07 48.27 -3.20
CA THR A 136 -8.08 47.82 -2.21
C THR A 136 -8.68 46.97 -1.10
N LEU A 137 -9.91 47.27 -0.67
CA LEU A 137 -10.64 46.48 0.32
C LEU A 137 -11.08 45.15 -0.31
N GLN A 138 -11.54 45.21 -1.56
CA GLN A 138 -11.95 44.03 -2.32
C GLN A 138 -10.79 43.04 -2.52
N ASP A 139 -9.59 43.54 -2.86
CA ASP A 139 -8.40 42.69 -2.98
C ASP A 139 -8.06 41.99 -1.65
N LEU A 140 -8.16 42.70 -0.53
CA LEU A 140 -7.93 42.11 0.79
C LEU A 140 -8.98 41.05 1.15
N GLU A 141 -10.25 41.29 0.82
CA GLU A 141 -11.34 40.34 1.05
C GLU A 141 -11.22 39.08 0.19
N SER A 142 -10.86 39.23 -1.09
CA SER A 142 -10.54 38.10 -1.98
C SER A 142 -9.38 37.27 -1.43
N ASN A 143 -8.29 37.94 -1.02
CA ASN A 143 -7.15 37.29 -0.38
C ASN A 143 -7.57 36.55 0.90
N PHE A 144 -8.46 37.12 1.72
CA PHE A 144 -8.95 36.45 2.92
C PHE A 144 -9.68 35.15 2.60
N ILE A 145 -10.57 35.14 1.59
CA ILE A 145 -11.27 33.92 1.18
C ILE A 145 -10.30 32.87 0.66
N ILE A 146 -9.31 33.25 -0.15
CA ILE A 146 -8.28 32.34 -0.65
C ILE A 146 -7.51 31.71 0.52
N HIS A 147 -7.06 32.52 1.47
CA HIS A 147 -6.31 32.05 2.63
C HIS A 147 -7.17 31.21 3.58
N GLN A 148 -8.47 31.50 3.71
CA GLN A 148 -9.40 30.68 4.48
C GLN A 148 -9.45 29.26 3.91
N LYS A 149 -9.47 29.13 2.58
CA LYS A 149 -9.46 27.83 1.90
C LYS A 149 -8.11 27.13 2.01
N LEU A 150 -7.00 27.88 1.98
CA LEU A 150 -5.68 27.34 2.25
C LEU A 150 -5.57 26.76 3.67
N VAL A 151 -6.11 27.47 4.67
CA VAL A 151 -6.16 26.99 6.07
C VAL A 151 -7.00 25.72 6.17
N GLU A 152 -8.17 25.68 5.53
CA GLU A 152 -9.04 24.50 5.51
C GLU A 152 -8.31 23.29 4.88
N ALA A 153 -7.59 23.51 3.78
CA ALA A 153 -6.76 22.52 3.11
C ALA A 153 -5.61 22.03 4.01
N ALA A 154 -4.87 22.95 4.63
CA ALA A 154 -3.78 22.61 5.54
C ALA A 154 -4.27 21.83 6.77
N LYS A 155 -5.45 22.17 7.31
CA LYS A 155 -6.10 21.42 8.39
C LYS A 155 -6.38 19.97 7.99
N LYS A 156 -6.98 19.78 6.81
CA LYS A 156 -7.26 18.44 6.25
C LYS A 156 -5.98 17.63 6.11
N LEU A 157 -4.92 18.20 5.55
CA LEU A 157 -3.62 17.55 5.39
C LEU A 157 -2.96 17.20 6.74
N ALA A 158 -3.07 18.06 7.75
CA ALA A 158 -2.53 17.80 9.08
C ALA A 158 -3.28 16.68 9.82
N SER A 159 -4.56 16.46 9.49
CA SER A 159 -5.42 15.44 10.11
C SER A 159 -5.35 14.05 9.44
N GLU A 160 -4.59 13.89 8.34
CA GLU A 160 -4.55 12.60 7.64
C GLU A 160 -3.92 11.47 8.51
N PRO A 161 -4.51 10.26 8.47
CA PRO A 161 -3.88 9.08 9.08
C PRO A 161 -2.64 8.63 8.30
N ASP A 162 -1.84 7.74 8.90
CA ASP A 162 -0.68 7.06 8.28
C ASP A 162 0.51 7.94 7.86
N LEU A 163 0.62 9.13 8.45
CA LEU A 163 1.77 10.01 8.23
C LEU A 163 2.96 9.67 9.14
N CYS A 164 4.19 9.77 8.61
CA CYS A 164 5.40 9.64 9.43
C CYS A 164 5.55 10.82 10.41
N LYS A 165 6.28 10.63 11.52
CA LYS A 165 6.41 11.61 12.61
C LYS A 165 6.88 12.99 12.12
N ASN A 166 7.86 13.02 11.22
CA ASN A 166 8.39 14.27 10.64
C ASN A 166 7.36 14.98 9.76
N VAL A 167 6.61 14.24 8.93
CA VAL A 167 5.56 14.81 8.07
C VAL A 167 4.42 15.36 8.92
N LYS A 168 4.00 14.66 9.98
CA LYS A 168 2.98 15.17 10.93
C LYS A 168 3.41 16.49 11.55
N LYS A 169 4.66 16.57 12.03
CA LYS A 169 5.22 17.82 12.60
C LYS A 169 5.23 18.94 11.57
N LYS A 170 5.71 18.67 10.35
CA LYS A 170 5.76 19.67 9.27
C LYS A 170 4.38 20.18 8.90
N ARG A 171 3.40 19.29 8.70
CA ARG A 171 2.02 19.69 8.34
C ARG A 171 1.32 20.46 9.44
N LYS A 172 1.57 20.13 10.71
CA LYS A 172 1.05 20.91 11.84
C LYS A 172 1.64 22.32 11.86
N GLN A 173 2.93 22.46 11.55
CA GLN A 173 3.57 23.76 11.40
C GLN A 173 2.99 24.54 10.22
N GLU A 174 2.87 23.93 9.04
CA GLU A 174 2.27 24.54 7.84
C GLU A 174 0.83 25.02 8.12
N TYR A 175 0.04 24.25 8.87
CA TYR A 175 -1.28 24.68 9.32
C TYR A 175 -1.23 25.90 10.24
N ALA A 176 -0.33 25.90 11.24
CA ALA A 176 -0.17 27.04 12.14
C ALA A 176 0.27 28.32 11.39
N ASP A 177 1.19 28.18 10.44
CA ASP A 177 1.67 29.29 9.61
C ASP A 177 0.55 29.83 8.70
N ALA A 178 -0.27 28.94 8.11
CA ALA A 178 -1.42 29.34 7.31
C ALA A 178 -2.47 30.10 8.14
N VAL A 179 -2.76 29.65 9.36
CA VAL A 179 -3.68 30.34 10.29
C VAL A 179 -3.15 31.72 10.65
N LYS A 180 -1.84 31.83 10.96
CA LYS A 180 -1.20 33.11 11.23
C LYS A 180 -1.36 34.07 10.05
N LYS A 181 -1.14 33.58 8.82
CA LYS A 181 -1.27 34.41 7.62
C LYS A 181 -2.71 34.89 7.38
N LEU A 182 -3.69 34.03 7.63
CA LEU A 182 -5.11 34.40 7.55
C LEU A 182 -5.45 35.53 8.54
N GLN A 183 -4.92 35.44 9.77
CA GLN A 183 -5.12 36.46 10.80
C GLN A 183 -4.46 37.81 10.42
N GLU A 184 -3.27 37.78 9.83
CA GLU A 184 -2.60 38.98 9.32
C GLU A 184 -3.46 39.71 8.28
N ILE A 185 -4.09 38.97 7.36
CA ILE A 185 -4.98 39.53 6.33
C ILE A 185 -6.25 40.10 6.96
N GLU A 186 -6.88 39.41 7.92
CA GLU A 186 -8.02 39.92 8.67
C GLU A 186 -7.69 41.24 9.39
N ASN A 187 -6.50 41.33 9.98
CA ASN A 187 -6.02 42.54 10.61
C ASN A 187 -5.83 43.67 9.58
N SER A 188 -5.24 43.39 8.42
CA SER A 188 -5.11 44.37 7.33
C SER A 188 -6.46 44.89 6.83
N ILE A 189 -7.47 44.02 6.70
CA ILE A 189 -8.86 44.43 6.37
C ILE A 189 -9.41 45.38 7.43
N ASN A 190 -9.23 45.03 8.71
CA ASN A 190 -9.74 45.84 9.82
C ASN A 190 -9.03 47.19 9.92
N GLU A 191 -7.71 47.23 9.76
CA GLU A 191 -6.93 48.46 9.69
C GLU A 191 -7.40 49.36 8.54
N TYR A 192 -7.66 48.78 7.37
CA TYR A 192 -8.18 49.50 6.22
C TYR A 192 -9.57 50.08 6.50
N ARG A 193 -10.49 49.28 7.06
CA ARG A 193 -11.83 49.73 7.44
C ARG A 193 -11.79 50.89 8.44
N ILE A 194 -10.91 50.81 9.46
CA ILE A 194 -10.71 51.88 10.44
C ILE A 194 -10.20 53.16 9.77
N LYS A 195 -9.21 53.05 8.86
CA LYS A 195 -8.68 54.21 8.11
C LYS A 195 -9.76 54.88 7.26
N CYS A 196 -10.70 54.12 6.71
CA CYS A 196 -11.84 54.62 5.94
C CYS A 196 -13.05 55.04 6.81
N GLY A 197 -12.92 55.06 8.14
CA GLY A 197 -14.00 55.44 9.06
C GLY A 197 -15.14 54.42 9.19
N LYS A 198 -14.96 53.20 8.67
CA LYS A 198 -15.92 52.08 8.77
C LYS A 198 -15.63 51.23 10.01
N LYS A 199 -16.65 50.55 10.55
CA LYS A 199 -16.48 49.65 11.71
C LYS A 199 -15.61 48.43 11.31
N PRO A 200 -14.71 47.96 12.21
CA PRO A 200 -13.98 46.72 11.99
C PRO A 200 -14.92 45.55 11.75
N THR A 201 -14.52 44.63 10.88
CA THR A 201 -15.20 43.34 10.73
C THR A 201 -15.10 42.63 12.07
N GLN A 202 -16.24 42.26 12.68
CA GLN A 202 -16.21 41.43 13.88
C GLN A 202 -15.45 40.16 13.54
N LYS A 203 -14.54 39.75 14.44
CA LYS A 203 -13.81 38.49 14.32
C LYS A 203 -14.80 37.43 13.87
N SER A 204 -14.64 36.95 12.64
CA SER A 204 -15.43 35.85 12.16
C SER A 204 -14.92 34.62 12.91
N THR A 205 -15.42 34.45 14.13
CA THR A 205 -15.58 33.13 14.74
C THR A 205 -16.60 32.39 13.89
N LEU A 206 -16.26 32.10 12.63
CA LEU A 206 -16.70 30.87 12.01
C LEU A 206 -15.98 29.80 12.82
N ALA A 207 -16.59 29.46 13.95
CA ALA A 207 -16.34 28.23 14.65
C ALA A 207 -16.45 27.14 13.59
N LEU A 208 -15.31 26.62 13.15
CA LEU A 208 -15.27 25.36 12.45
C LEU A 208 -15.98 24.36 13.38
N PRO A 209 -17.11 23.76 12.97
CA PRO A 209 -17.80 22.81 13.82
C PRO A 209 -16.83 21.64 14.06
N GLY A 210 -16.39 21.45 15.30
CA GLY A 210 -15.52 20.33 15.65
C GLY A 210 -14.45 20.60 16.70
N GLU A 211 -14.39 21.77 17.33
CA GLU A 211 -13.53 21.96 18.50
C GLU A 211 -14.23 21.43 19.76
N ARG A 212 -14.24 20.10 19.89
CA ARG A 212 -14.13 19.43 21.18
C ARG A 212 -13.08 18.35 21.03
N ILE A 213 -11.90 18.62 21.57
CA ILE A 213 -10.91 17.59 21.94
C ILE A 213 -10.60 17.85 23.42
N PRO A 214 -10.60 16.81 24.28
CA PRO A 214 -10.38 16.93 25.73
C PRO A 214 -8.98 17.44 26.09
#